data_AF-A0A8C3PRG4-F1
#
_entry.id   AF-A0A8C3PRG4-F1
#
_cell.length_a   1.000
_cell.length_b   1.000
_cell.length_c   1.000
_cell.angle_alpha   90.00
_cell.angle_beta   90.00
_cell.angle_gamma   90.00
#
_symmetry.space_group_name_H-M   'P 1'
#
loop_
_entity.id
_entity.type
_entity.pdbx_description
1 polymer ?
#
loop_
_entity_poly.entity_id
_entity_poly.type
_entity_poly.pdbx_seq_one_letter_code
_entity_poly.pdbx_strand_id
1 'polypeptide(L)'
;GKTAKTRTERKIAKRTLPPAPQRCSFLPPFALSPPACVLCRWVEADPDTCGHKLERDGICAHEFCLVSSSGLCQQPVEELGLKGFLPEDINRTVNRATQKHCFVCGESGATITCREMSCDRSFHLPCAVDGACVTQFFFQYRSFCWEHGPRQTVEMSPEEDTTCLICLDRVGEGRSYGTMVCPVCRHAWFHRHCIQGQAVRDGITCFRCPLCRDRDVFLSEMLTMGIRVPFRLVSCLAHKTGGCRCCAVPRGAQQSWSSTALRSSSCNEEGKGVQKARKRTWWQHFVILFVTGKM
;
A
#
# COMPACT_ATOMS: atom_id res chain seq x y z
N GLY A 1 -34.26 20.71 65.57
CA GLY A 1 -33.70 21.87 66.30
C GLY A 1 -32.19 21.77 66.34
N LYS A 2 -31.52 22.89 66.01
CA LYS A 2 -30.17 23.33 66.46
C LYS A 2 -28.96 22.43 66.10
N THR A 3 -28.18 22.79 65.06
CA THR A 3 -26.83 23.46 65.12
C THR A 3 -25.76 22.61 65.81
N ALA A 4 -24.58 22.29 65.25
CA ALA A 4 -23.53 23.18 64.72
C ALA A 4 -22.52 22.34 63.89
N LYS A 5 -22.15 22.72 62.66
CA LYS A 5 -20.91 23.43 62.29
C LYS A 5 -19.66 23.08 63.13
N THR A 6 -18.78 22.28 62.55
CA THR A 6 -17.33 22.43 62.72
C THR A 6 -16.65 22.57 61.37
N ARG A 7 -15.73 23.53 61.35
CA ARG A 7 -15.03 24.16 60.25
C ARG A 7 -13.69 23.45 60.11
N THR A 8 -13.42 22.84 58.96
CA THR A 8 -12.06 22.42 58.61
C THR A 8 -11.63 23.19 57.37
N GLU A 9 -10.53 23.90 57.53
CA GLU A 9 -10.08 24.97 56.66
C GLU A 9 -9.43 24.48 55.37
N ARG A 10 -9.54 25.35 54.37
CA ARG A 10 -9.03 25.23 53.01
C ARG A 10 -7.49 25.22 52.99
N LYS A 11 -6.90 24.30 52.23
CA LYS A 11 -5.71 24.58 51.42
C LYS A 11 -5.89 23.97 50.03
N ILE A 12 -6.65 24.67 49.19
CA ILE A 12 -6.62 24.42 47.74
C ILE A 12 -5.36 25.10 47.23
N ALA A 13 -4.41 24.27 46.77
CA ALA A 13 -3.23 24.72 46.06
C ALA A 13 -3.67 25.55 44.85
N LYS A 14 -3.26 26.82 44.78
CA LYS A 14 -3.37 27.64 43.57
C LYS A 14 -2.52 26.97 42.49
N ARG A 15 -3.16 26.26 41.56
CA ARG A 15 -2.54 25.90 40.29
C ARG A 15 -2.32 27.18 39.51
N THR A 16 -1.08 27.62 39.44
CA THR A 16 -0.62 28.69 38.56
C THR A 16 -0.92 28.26 37.12
N LEU A 17 -1.73 29.04 36.38
CA LEU A 17 -1.86 28.84 34.94
C LEU A 17 -0.49 29.08 34.28
N PRO A 18 -0.11 28.30 33.24
CA PRO A 18 1.07 28.61 32.44
C PRO A 18 0.86 29.98 31.74
N PRO A 19 1.93 30.76 31.53
CA PRO A 19 1.83 32.02 30.82
C PRO A 19 1.31 31.77 29.39
N ALA A 20 0.39 32.63 28.94
CA ALA A 20 -0.10 32.62 27.57
C ALA A 20 1.09 32.69 26.60
N PRO A 21 1.09 31.91 25.49
CA PRO A 21 2.15 32.01 24.51
C PRO A 21 2.19 33.43 23.97
N GLN A 22 3.34 34.07 24.16
CA GLN A 22 3.61 35.41 23.67
C GLN A 22 3.41 35.43 22.16
N ARG A 23 2.62 36.39 21.68
CA ARG A 23 2.44 36.64 20.25
C ARG A 23 3.81 36.93 19.63
N CYS A 24 4.37 35.96 18.92
CA CYS A 24 5.43 36.23 17.98
C CYS A 24 4.82 36.93 16.76
N SER A 25 5.17 38.20 16.64
CA SER A 25 4.98 39.06 15.50
C SER A 25 5.76 38.55 14.27
N PHE A 26 5.08 38.58 13.12
CA PHE A 26 5.59 38.33 11.76
C PHE A 26 6.01 36.89 11.42
N LEU A 27 5.04 36.07 10.99
CA LEU A 27 5.28 35.01 10.02
C LEU A 27 5.29 35.64 8.61
N PRO A 28 6.26 35.32 7.74
CA PRO A 28 6.25 35.80 6.37
C PRO A 28 5.02 35.24 5.63
N PRO A 29 4.40 36.00 4.71
CA PRO A 29 3.47 35.42 3.76
C PRO A 29 4.26 34.44 2.88
N PHE A 30 3.70 33.28 2.57
CA PHE A 30 4.33 32.17 1.82
C PHE A 30 5.20 31.17 2.62
N ALA A 31 4.67 30.62 3.70
CA ALA A 31 4.80 29.16 3.83
C ALA A 31 3.79 28.56 2.82
N LEU A 32 4.21 28.31 1.58
CA LEU A 32 3.39 27.55 0.63
C LEU A 32 3.09 26.21 1.31
N SER A 33 1.81 25.97 1.63
CA SER A 33 1.39 24.66 2.15
C SER A 33 1.91 23.58 1.20
N PRO A 34 2.43 22.45 1.72
CA PRO A 34 2.98 21.41 0.87
C PRO A 34 1.96 21.01 -0.21
N PRO A 35 2.38 20.91 -1.49
CA PRO A 35 1.44 20.75 -2.59
C PRO A 35 0.66 19.44 -2.44
N ALA A 36 -0.66 19.44 -2.59
CA ALA A 36 -1.44 18.20 -2.50
C ALA A 36 -1.10 17.24 -3.66
N CYS A 37 -1.21 15.94 -3.43
CA CYS A 37 -1.12 14.96 -4.51
C CYS A 37 -2.28 15.18 -5.49
N VAL A 38 -2.01 15.39 -6.78
CA VAL A 38 -3.05 15.69 -7.78
C VAL A 38 -4.02 14.52 -8.02
N LEU A 39 -3.63 13.30 -7.68
CA LEU A 39 -4.41 12.07 -7.91
C LEU A 39 -5.32 11.68 -6.74
N CYS A 40 -4.91 11.95 -5.50
CA CYS A 40 -5.75 11.68 -4.33
C CYS A 40 -6.24 12.93 -3.61
N ARG A 41 -5.73 14.12 -3.98
CA ARG A 41 -6.03 15.44 -3.42
C ARG A 41 -5.63 15.66 -1.95
N TRP A 42 -4.94 14.70 -1.34
CA TRP A 42 -4.48 14.81 0.04
C TRP A 42 -3.10 15.50 0.09
N VAL A 43 -2.95 16.40 1.06
CA VAL A 43 -1.70 17.09 1.36
C VAL A 43 -0.73 16.14 2.04
N GLU A 44 -1.18 15.49 3.11
CA GLU A 44 -0.43 14.46 3.83
C GLU A 44 -1.20 13.15 3.71
N ALA A 45 -0.50 12.08 3.34
CA ALA A 45 -1.04 10.73 3.33
C ALA A 45 0.01 9.78 3.89
N ASP A 46 -0.45 8.72 4.55
CA ASP A 46 0.44 7.68 5.09
C ASP A 46 1.36 7.12 3.98
N PRO A 47 2.70 7.22 4.13
CA PRO A 47 3.66 6.67 3.17
C PRO A 47 3.54 5.15 2.99
N ASP A 48 3.03 4.41 3.99
CA ASP A 48 2.80 2.98 3.84
C ASP A 48 1.60 2.68 2.92
N THR A 49 0.64 3.60 2.85
CA THR A 49 -0.51 3.48 1.95
C THR A 49 -0.22 4.07 0.57
N CYS A 50 0.34 5.27 0.50
CA CYS A 50 0.50 6.04 -0.74
C CYS A 50 1.91 6.04 -1.32
N GLY A 51 2.92 5.64 -0.55
CA GLY A 51 4.32 5.72 -0.97
C GLY A 51 4.86 7.14 -0.89
N HIS A 52 6.07 7.33 -1.40
CA HIS A 52 6.71 8.64 -1.39
C HIS A 52 5.97 9.62 -2.30
N LYS A 53 5.96 10.88 -1.88
CA LYS A 53 5.49 11.98 -2.70
C LYS A 53 6.59 12.41 -3.66
N LEU A 54 6.24 12.49 -4.94
CA LEU A 54 7.13 12.87 -6.02
C LEU A 54 6.68 14.22 -6.59
N GLU A 55 7.63 15.09 -6.88
CA GLU A 55 7.35 16.41 -7.44
C GLU A 55 8.27 16.69 -8.63
N ARG A 56 7.67 17.11 -9.75
CA ARG A 56 8.39 17.50 -10.96
C ARG A 56 7.48 18.33 -11.85
N ASP A 57 8.03 19.37 -12.48
CA ASP A 57 7.33 20.21 -13.46
C ASP A 57 5.99 20.77 -12.94
N GLY A 58 5.93 21.11 -11.65
CA GLY A 58 4.74 21.63 -10.99
C GLY A 58 3.65 20.60 -10.65
N ILE A 59 3.89 19.31 -10.93
CA ILE A 59 2.99 18.21 -10.57
C ILE A 59 3.52 17.52 -9.32
N CYS A 60 2.63 17.33 -8.35
CA CYS A 60 2.90 16.57 -7.14
C CYS A 60 2.00 15.32 -7.09
N ALA A 61 2.59 14.13 -6.96
CA ALA A 61 1.82 12.89 -6.88
C ALA A 61 2.51 11.84 -6.01
N HIS A 62 1.73 11.03 -5.30
CA HIS A 62 2.28 9.87 -4.59
C HIS A 62 2.61 8.74 -5.56
N GLU A 63 3.73 8.04 -5.32
CA GLU A 63 4.20 6.92 -6.13
C GLU A 63 3.12 5.84 -6.33
N PHE A 64 2.43 5.44 -5.26
CA PHE A 64 1.42 4.40 -5.37
C PHE A 64 0.10 4.90 -5.97
N CYS A 65 -0.18 6.20 -5.88
CA CYS A 65 -1.30 6.80 -6.61
C CYS A 65 -1.05 6.75 -8.13
N LEU A 66 0.18 7.02 -8.58
CA LEU A 66 0.54 6.96 -10.00
C LEU A 66 0.32 5.56 -10.58
N VAL A 67 0.91 4.53 -9.96
CA VAL A 67 0.84 3.16 -10.49
C VAL A 67 -0.56 2.54 -10.41
N SER A 68 -1.40 2.98 -9.46
CA SER A 68 -2.73 2.40 -9.24
C SER A 68 -3.87 3.14 -9.96
N SER A 69 -3.60 4.32 -10.52
CA SER A 69 -4.60 5.12 -11.22
C SER A 69 -5.06 4.45 -12.52
N SER A 70 -6.37 4.34 -12.70
CA SER A 70 -6.96 3.61 -13.83
C SER A 70 -6.70 4.31 -15.16
N GLY A 71 -6.05 3.61 -16.09
CA GLY A 71 -5.77 4.11 -17.42
C GLY A 71 -4.65 5.15 -17.47
N LEU A 72 -3.76 5.19 -16.47
CA LEU A 72 -2.51 5.93 -16.50
C LEU A 72 -1.37 4.95 -16.86
N CYS A 73 -0.75 5.13 -18.03
CA CYS A 73 0.34 4.26 -18.51
C CYS A 73 1.70 4.84 -18.12
N GLN A 74 2.60 4.01 -17.57
CA GLN A 74 4.00 4.36 -17.34
C GLN A 74 4.80 4.14 -18.63
N GLN A 75 5.64 5.10 -19.02
CA GLN A 75 6.57 4.97 -20.12
C GLN A 75 7.77 4.09 -19.71
N PRO A 76 8.43 3.38 -20.65
CA PRO A 76 9.56 2.52 -20.34
C PRO A 76 10.79 3.25 -19.77
N VAL A 77 10.89 4.56 -20.01
CA VAL A 77 12.00 5.41 -19.59
C VAL A 77 11.59 6.13 -18.30
N GLU A 78 12.15 5.72 -17.17
CA GLU A 78 11.78 6.22 -15.84
C GLU A 78 12.14 7.71 -15.64
N GLU A 79 13.13 8.21 -16.38
CA GLU A 79 13.58 9.61 -16.32
C GLU A 79 12.58 10.59 -16.97
N LEU A 80 11.57 10.11 -17.70
CA LEU A 80 10.52 10.95 -18.27
C LEU A 80 9.45 11.27 -17.22
N GLY A 81 9.09 12.55 -17.07
CA GLY A 81 8.05 12.97 -16.13
C GLY A 81 8.28 12.47 -14.70
N LEU A 82 7.22 12.00 -14.05
CA LEU A 82 7.28 11.43 -12.70
C LEU A 82 7.50 9.92 -12.80
N LYS A 83 8.74 9.42 -12.69
CA LYS A 83 9.06 7.97 -12.80
C LYS A 83 8.49 7.32 -14.08
N GLY A 84 8.56 7.97 -15.23
CA GLY A 84 8.00 7.49 -16.49
C GLY A 84 6.53 7.88 -16.73
N PHE A 85 5.85 8.56 -15.80
CA PHE A 85 4.50 9.06 -16.02
C PHE A 85 4.53 10.48 -16.60
N LEU A 86 4.00 10.65 -17.81
CA LEU A 86 3.99 11.94 -18.50
C LEU A 86 3.01 12.93 -17.84
N PRO A 87 3.41 14.19 -17.61
CA PRO A 87 2.54 15.24 -17.09
C PRO A 87 1.18 15.34 -17.79
N GLU A 88 1.17 15.22 -19.12
CA GLU A 88 -0.03 15.29 -19.94
C GLU A 88 -0.98 14.12 -19.65
N ASP A 89 -0.46 12.91 -19.43
CA ASP A 89 -1.23 11.71 -19.14
C ASP A 89 -1.82 11.76 -17.72
N ILE A 90 -1.06 12.31 -16.78
CA ILE A 90 -1.51 12.58 -15.41
C ILE A 90 -2.67 13.58 -15.45
N ASN A 91 -2.50 14.71 -16.14
CA ASN A 91 -3.55 15.74 -16.26
C ASN A 91 -4.80 15.21 -16.95
N ARG A 92 -4.68 14.40 -18.02
CA ARG A 92 -5.85 13.73 -18.63
C ARG A 92 -6.53 12.78 -17.65
N THR A 93 -5.79 12.07 -16.81
CA THR A 93 -6.34 11.19 -15.78
C THR A 93 -7.08 11.97 -14.69
N VAL A 94 -6.50 13.06 -14.19
CA VAL A 94 -7.13 13.96 -13.22
C VAL A 94 -8.42 14.55 -13.79
N ASN A 95 -8.40 15.04 -15.03
CA ASN A 95 -9.57 15.61 -15.69
C ASN A 95 -10.70 14.57 -15.83
N ARG A 96 -10.40 13.33 -16.24
CA ARG A 96 -11.39 12.24 -16.28
C ARG A 96 -11.96 11.91 -14.90
N ALA A 97 -11.14 11.99 -13.85
CA ALA A 97 -11.55 11.67 -12.49
C ALA A 97 -12.47 12.73 -11.87
N THR A 98 -12.57 13.94 -12.44
CA THR A 98 -13.49 14.98 -11.94
C THR A 98 -14.96 14.55 -11.93
N GLN A 99 -15.35 13.65 -12.84
CA GLN A 99 -16.71 13.11 -12.92
C GLN A 99 -16.92 11.87 -12.04
N LYS A 100 -15.86 11.36 -11.40
CA LYS A 100 -15.89 10.15 -10.57
C LYS A 100 -15.84 10.52 -9.09
N HIS A 101 -16.84 10.05 -8.35
CA HIS A 101 -16.93 10.24 -6.91
C HIS A 101 -16.31 9.03 -6.19
N CYS A 102 -15.58 9.31 -5.12
CA CYS A 102 -15.10 8.27 -4.24
C CYS A 102 -16.27 7.69 -3.46
N PHE A 103 -16.55 6.39 -3.62
CA PHE A 103 -17.68 5.77 -2.90
C PHE A 103 -17.48 5.70 -1.37
N VAL A 104 -16.26 5.97 -0.89
CA VAL A 104 -15.89 5.95 0.53
C VAL A 104 -16.06 7.32 1.18
N CYS A 105 -15.47 8.37 0.60
CA CYS A 105 -15.51 9.73 1.17
C CYS A 105 -16.53 10.67 0.50
N GLY A 106 -17.16 10.26 -0.60
CA GLY A 106 -18.13 11.06 -1.36
C GLY A 106 -17.52 12.10 -2.30
N GLU A 107 -16.28 12.52 -2.09
CA GLU A 107 -15.62 13.57 -2.87
C GLU A 107 -15.31 13.16 -4.32
N SER A 108 -15.34 14.14 -5.23
CA SER A 108 -14.93 13.96 -6.63
C SER A 108 -13.41 13.80 -6.78
N GLY A 109 -12.96 13.25 -7.92
CA GLY A 109 -11.53 13.13 -8.24
C GLY A 109 -10.96 11.73 -8.02
N ALA A 110 -11.79 10.70 -7.84
CA ALA A 110 -11.34 9.34 -7.62
C ALA A 110 -10.69 8.75 -8.89
N THR A 111 -9.36 8.57 -8.87
CA THR A 111 -8.60 8.09 -10.03
C THR A 111 -8.49 6.57 -10.13
N ILE A 112 -8.86 5.84 -9.07
CA ILE A 112 -8.86 4.37 -9.05
C ILE A 112 -10.30 3.90 -9.24
N THR A 113 -10.54 3.09 -10.27
CA THR A 113 -11.82 2.42 -10.52
C THR A 113 -11.66 0.91 -10.32
N CYS A 114 -12.70 0.28 -9.78
CA CYS A 114 -12.76 -1.17 -9.65
C CYS A 114 -12.49 -1.87 -10.99
N ARG A 115 -11.71 -2.96 -10.98
CA ARG A 115 -11.32 -3.68 -12.19
C ARG A 115 -12.47 -4.46 -12.83
N GLU A 116 -13.50 -4.81 -12.05
CA GLU A 116 -14.68 -5.51 -12.55
C GLU A 116 -15.43 -4.66 -13.58
N MET A 117 -15.77 -5.25 -14.74
CA MET A 117 -16.23 -4.49 -15.92
C MET A 117 -17.61 -3.85 -15.73
N SER A 118 -18.46 -4.47 -14.92
CA SER A 118 -19.79 -3.96 -14.57
C SER A 118 -19.80 -3.02 -13.36
N CYS A 119 -18.65 -2.79 -12.73
CA CYS A 119 -18.54 -1.99 -11.52
C CYS A 119 -18.01 -0.58 -11.83
N ASP A 120 -18.79 0.43 -11.49
CA ASP A 120 -18.44 1.85 -11.66
C ASP A 120 -17.78 2.47 -10.42
N ARG A 121 -17.74 1.73 -9.30
CA ARG A 121 -17.17 2.21 -8.04
C ARG A 121 -15.73 2.66 -8.21
N SER A 122 -15.49 3.90 -7.82
CA SER A 122 -14.17 4.54 -7.84
C SER A 122 -13.79 5.03 -6.45
N PHE A 123 -12.50 5.07 -6.14
CA PHE A 123 -11.97 5.49 -4.84
C PHE A 123 -10.61 6.18 -4.94
N HIS A 124 -10.25 6.94 -3.92
CA HIS A 124 -8.88 7.43 -3.74
C HIS A 124 -8.03 6.35 -3.07
N LEU A 125 -6.72 6.29 -3.37
CA LEU A 125 -5.84 5.32 -2.72
C LEU A 125 -5.83 5.43 -1.18
N PRO A 126 -5.76 6.62 -0.55
CA PRO A 126 -5.88 6.74 0.91
C PRO A 126 -7.17 6.14 1.47
N CYS A 127 -8.28 6.27 0.73
CA CYS A 127 -9.58 5.74 1.13
C CYS A 127 -9.71 4.22 0.97
N ALA A 128 -8.73 3.55 0.37
CA ALA A 128 -8.80 2.12 0.11
C ALA A 128 -8.86 1.30 1.40
N VAL A 129 -8.19 1.74 2.47
CA VAL A 129 -8.18 1.05 3.77
C VAL A 129 -9.57 1.10 4.40
N ASP A 130 -10.14 2.30 4.54
CA ASP A 130 -11.47 2.49 5.13
C ASP A 130 -12.58 1.86 4.27
N GLY A 131 -12.43 1.89 2.95
CA GLY A 131 -13.35 1.27 2.00
C GLY A 131 -13.16 -0.23 1.81
N ALA A 132 -12.28 -0.88 2.59
CA ALA A 132 -11.93 -2.29 2.45
C ALA A 132 -11.59 -2.71 1.00
N CYS A 133 -11.00 -1.80 0.24
CA CYS A 133 -10.59 -2.00 -1.14
C CYS A 133 -9.24 -2.68 -1.22
N VAL A 134 -9.08 -3.54 -2.23
CA VAL A 134 -7.81 -4.24 -2.48
C VAL A 134 -7.13 -3.65 -3.70
N THR A 135 -5.94 -3.10 -3.51
CA THR A 135 -5.03 -2.68 -4.59
C THR A 135 -3.84 -3.63 -4.66
N GLN A 136 -3.67 -4.29 -5.79
CA GLN A 136 -2.60 -5.24 -6.04
C GLN A 136 -1.38 -4.51 -6.57
N PHE A 137 -0.25 -4.57 -5.85
CA PHE A 137 1.02 -3.93 -6.26
C PHE A 137 1.88 -4.82 -7.17
N PHE A 138 1.22 -5.75 -7.86
CA PHE A 138 1.79 -6.61 -8.87
C PHE A 138 0.80 -6.66 -10.05
N PHE A 139 1.22 -7.25 -11.16
CA PHE A 139 0.43 -7.52 -12.38
C PHE A 139 -0.70 -6.53 -12.69
N GLN A 140 -0.35 -5.48 -13.45
CA GLN A 140 -1.27 -4.49 -14.02
C GLN A 140 -1.92 -3.59 -12.96
N TYR A 141 -1.39 -3.58 -11.74
CA TYR A 141 -1.82 -2.70 -10.66
C TYR A 141 -3.34 -2.64 -10.48
N ARG A 142 -3.96 -3.82 -10.44
CA ARG A 142 -5.41 -3.97 -10.40
C ARG A 142 -5.95 -3.55 -9.03
N SER A 143 -7.10 -2.89 -9.04
CA SER A 143 -7.76 -2.41 -7.84
C SER A 143 -9.22 -2.87 -7.83
N PHE A 144 -9.74 -3.22 -6.66
CA PHE A 144 -11.06 -3.80 -6.47
C PHE A 144 -11.77 -3.13 -5.30
N CYS A 145 -13.08 -2.87 -5.45
CA CYS A 145 -13.91 -2.46 -4.31
C CYS A 145 -14.13 -3.63 -3.34
N TRP A 146 -14.73 -3.37 -2.17
CA TRP A 146 -15.01 -4.39 -1.15
C TRP A 146 -15.87 -5.57 -1.64
N GLU A 147 -16.71 -5.36 -2.66
CA GLU A 147 -17.58 -6.38 -3.22
C GLU A 147 -16.85 -7.32 -4.18
N HIS A 148 -16.03 -6.76 -5.07
CA HIS A 148 -15.30 -7.49 -6.12
C HIS A 148 -13.85 -7.80 -5.73
N GLY A 149 -13.45 -7.48 -4.51
CA GLY A 149 -12.13 -7.77 -3.99
C GLY A 149 -11.89 -9.27 -3.84
N PRO A 150 -10.64 -9.74 -4.01
CA PRO A 150 -10.31 -11.12 -3.72
C PRO A 150 -10.56 -11.43 -2.25
N ARG A 151 -10.93 -12.70 -1.98
CA ARG A 151 -11.15 -13.24 -0.64
C ARG A 151 -10.37 -14.53 -0.51
N GLN A 152 -9.86 -14.80 0.68
CA GLN A 152 -9.17 -16.06 0.95
C GLN A 152 -10.18 -17.22 0.93
N THR A 153 -9.96 -18.20 0.07
CA THR A 153 -10.88 -19.34 -0.13
C THR A 153 -10.77 -20.40 0.96
N VAL A 154 -9.76 -20.33 1.82
CA VAL A 154 -9.54 -21.30 2.91
C VAL A 154 -10.69 -21.26 3.91
N GLU A 155 -11.54 -22.28 3.91
CA GLU A 155 -12.69 -22.44 4.82
C GLU A 155 -12.24 -22.76 6.26
N MET A 156 -11.68 -21.78 6.95
CA MET A 156 -11.40 -21.84 8.38
C MET A 156 -11.88 -20.56 9.05
N SER A 157 -12.38 -20.69 10.27
CA SER A 157 -12.60 -19.60 11.21
C SER A 157 -11.51 -19.66 12.29
N PRO A 158 -11.07 -18.52 12.82
CA PRO A 158 -10.25 -18.52 14.02
C PRO A 158 -11.06 -19.08 15.19
N GLU A 159 -10.40 -19.78 16.10
CA GLU A 159 -10.94 -20.10 17.42
C GLU A 159 -11.08 -18.79 18.24
N GLU A 160 -11.96 -18.75 19.25
CA GLU A 160 -12.34 -17.53 19.99
C GLU A 160 -11.15 -16.72 20.54
N ASP A 161 -10.04 -17.39 20.88
CA ASP A 161 -8.82 -16.77 21.44
C ASP A 161 -7.65 -16.71 20.46
N THR A 162 -7.91 -16.87 19.16
CA THR A 162 -6.84 -16.79 18.15
C THR A 162 -6.18 -15.42 18.17
N THR A 163 -4.85 -15.41 18.32
CA THR A 163 -4.02 -14.20 18.32
C THR A 163 -3.26 -14.03 17.02
N CYS A 164 -2.98 -12.79 16.63
CA CYS A 164 -2.07 -12.48 15.55
C CYS A 164 -0.65 -12.92 15.90
N LEU A 165 0.01 -13.71 15.05
CA LEU A 165 1.39 -14.17 15.32
C LEU A 165 2.46 -13.07 15.30
N ILE A 166 2.10 -11.82 15.00
CA ILE A 166 3.03 -10.69 14.89
C ILE A 166 2.91 -9.76 16.11
N CYS A 167 1.70 -9.30 16.45
CA CYS A 167 1.49 -8.41 17.60
C CYS A 167 0.99 -9.14 18.86
N LEU A 168 0.58 -10.40 18.75
CA LEU A 168 0.02 -11.23 19.83
C LEU A 168 -1.35 -10.77 20.35
N ASP A 169 -1.97 -9.76 19.74
CA ASP A 169 -3.35 -9.36 20.05
C ASP A 169 -4.37 -10.25 19.32
N ARG A 170 -5.60 -10.30 19.84
CA ARG A 170 -6.71 -11.07 19.25
C ARG A 170 -7.00 -10.63 17.82
N VAL A 171 -7.23 -11.59 16.92
CA VAL A 171 -7.74 -11.30 15.58
C VAL A 171 -9.26 -11.22 15.58
N GLY A 172 -9.84 -10.69 14.50
CA GLY A 172 -11.30 -10.67 14.34
C GLY A 172 -11.89 -12.08 14.24
N GLU A 173 -13.19 -12.21 14.51
CA GLU A 173 -13.94 -13.47 14.57
C GLU A 173 -13.96 -14.28 13.26
N GLY A 174 -13.42 -13.73 12.17
CA GLY A 174 -13.36 -14.39 10.87
C GLY A 174 -12.41 -13.72 9.90
N ARG A 175 -12.21 -14.38 8.77
CA ARG A 175 -11.51 -13.82 7.61
C ARG A 175 -12.24 -12.57 7.14
N SER A 176 -11.51 -11.48 6.99
CA SER A 176 -12.04 -10.19 6.56
C SER A 176 -10.95 -9.41 5.83
N TYR A 177 -11.24 -8.19 5.38
CA TYR A 177 -10.19 -7.29 4.90
C TYR A 177 -9.07 -7.12 5.95
N GLY A 178 -9.45 -6.98 7.22
CA GLY A 178 -8.53 -6.74 8.33
C GLY A 178 -7.88 -8.00 8.92
N THR A 179 -8.36 -9.21 8.61
CA THR A 179 -7.92 -10.47 9.21
C THR A 179 -7.62 -11.52 8.15
N MET A 180 -6.37 -11.98 8.10
CA MET A 180 -5.88 -12.95 7.13
C MET A 180 -5.28 -14.18 7.78
N VAL A 181 -5.22 -15.26 7.01
CA VAL A 181 -4.67 -16.55 7.41
C VAL A 181 -3.64 -17.04 6.38
N CYS A 182 -2.62 -17.77 6.83
CA CYS A 182 -1.73 -18.50 5.92
C CYS A 182 -2.50 -19.60 5.19
N PRO A 183 -2.50 -19.62 3.84
CA PRO A 183 -3.30 -20.58 3.08
C PRO A 183 -2.80 -22.03 3.20
N VAL A 184 -1.52 -22.20 3.55
CA VAL A 184 -0.87 -23.51 3.63
C VAL A 184 -1.11 -24.16 4.97
N CYS A 185 -0.66 -23.52 6.06
CA CYS A 185 -0.76 -24.12 7.38
C CYS A 185 -2.11 -23.89 8.05
N ARG A 186 -2.89 -22.88 7.65
CA ARG A 186 -4.23 -22.58 8.17
C ARG A 186 -4.32 -22.21 9.66
N HIS A 187 -3.20 -22.23 10.39
CA HIS A 187 -3.13 -21.90 11.82
C HIS A 187 -2.47 -20.54 12.09
N ALA A 188 -1.83 -19.94 11.08
CA ALA A 188 -1.15 -18.66 11.23
C ALA A 188 -2.08 -17.52 10.82
N TRP A 189 -2.54 -16.74 11.80
CA TRP A 189 -3.48 -15.63 11.63
C TRP A 189 -2.80 -14.28 11.85
N PHE A 190 -3.26 -13.26 11.11
CA PHE A 190 -2.66 -11.94 11.10
C PHE A 190 -3.68 -10.82 10.96
N HIS A 191 -3.46 -9.69 11.65
CA HIS A 191 -4.05 -8.43 11.22
C HIS A 191 -3.40 -7.97 9.91
N ARG A 192 -4.19 -7.35 9.03
CA ARG A 192 -3.70 -6.84 7.74
C ARG A 192 -2.52 -5.90 7.87
N HIS A 193 -2.62 -4.94 8.79
CA HIS A 193 -1.54 -3.98 9.02
C HIS A 193 -0.26 -4.65 9.55
N CYS A 194 -0.37 -5.68 10.41
CA CYS A 194 0.78 -6.40 10.95
C CYS A 194 1.54 -7.12 9.84
N ILE A 195 0.82 -7.89 9.01
CA ILE A 195 1.47 -8.64 7.93
C ILE A 195 1.98 -7.72 6.82
N GLN A 196 1.31 -6.59 6.58
CA GLN A 196 1.80 -5.53 5.69
C GLN A 196 3.13 -4.95 6.20
N GLY A 197 3.25 -4.68 7.50
CA GLY A 197 4.50 -4.22 8.11
C GLY A 197 5.61 -5.27 8.00
N GLN A 198 5.31 -6.55 8.24
CA GLN A 198 6.26 -7.65 8.06
C GLN A 198 6.73 -7.75 6.60
N ALA A 199 5.80 -7.68 5.64
CA ALA A 199 6.10 -7.70 4.21
C ALA A 199 7.06 -6.57 3.78
N VAL A 200 6.83 -5.35 4.27
CA VAL A 200 7.68 -4.18 3.97
C VAL A 200 9.08 -4.34 4.54
N ARG A 201 9.21 -4.90 5.76
CA ARG A 201 10.51 -5.16 6.39
C ARG A 201 11.28 -6.28 5.70
N ASP A 202 10.62 -7.41 5.45
CA ASP A 202 11.26 -8.61 4.91
C ASP A 202 11.59 -8.48 3.42
N GLY A 203 10.75 -7.77 2.67
CA GLY A 203 10.81 -7.75 1.22
C GLY A 203 10.63 -9.13 0.58
N ILE A 204 10.68 -9.16 -0.76
CA ILE A 204 10.34 -10.35 -1.54
C ILE A 204 11.23 -11.58 -1.29
N THR A 205 12.45 -11.37 -0.79
CA THR A 205 13.44 -12.43 -0.58
C THR A 205 13.23 -13.18 0.72
N CYS A 206 12.73 -12.51 1.76
CA CYS A 206 12.63 -13.08 3.10
C CYS A 206 11.19 -13.35 3.52
N PHE A 207 10.21 -12.69 2.89
CA PHE A 207 8.80 -12.78 3.26
C PHE A 207 8.24 -14.18 3.05
N ARG A 208 7.84 -14.81 4.16
CA ARG A 208 7.33 -16.18 4.25
C ARG A 208 6.43 -16.29 5.48
N CYS A 209 5.64 -17.37 5.57
CA CYS A 209 4.84 -17.62 6.76
C CYS A 209 5.74 -17.79 8.00
N PRO A 210 5.55 -17.05 9.10
CA PRO A 210 6.37 -17.19 10.30
C PRO A 210 6.21 -18.54 11.00
N LEU A 211 5.07 -19.23 10.80
CA LEU A 211 4.78 -20.53 11.41
C LEU A 211 5.35 -21.70 10.60
N CYS A 212 4.82 -21.94 9.39
CA CYS A 212 5.21 -23.10 8.58
C CYS A 212 6.38 -22.84 7.62
N ARG A 213 6.86 -21.60 7.52
CA ARG A 213 7.96 -21.18 6.64
C ARG A 213 7.70 -21.37 5.14
N ASP A 214 6.48 -21.71 4.74
CA ASP A 214 6.09 -21.67 3.33
C ASP A 214 6.27 -20.26 2.79
N ARG A 215 6.92 -20.18 1.63
CA ARG A 215 7.20 -18.91 0.94
C ARG A 215 6.26 -18.72 -0.22
N ASP A 216 6.16 -19.69 -1.12
CA ASP A 216 5.65 -19.44 -2.47
C ASP A 216 4.12 -19.25 -2.50
N VAL A 217 3.39 -20.18 -1.87
CA VAL A 217 1.92 -20.09 -1.79
C VAL A 217 1.52 -18.95 -0.86
N PHE A 218 2.22 -18.80 0.27
CA PHE A 218 2.01 -17.68 1.19
C PHE A 218 2.21 -16.32 0.51
N LEU A 219 3.32 -16.12 -0.19
CA LEU A 219 3.63 -14.87 -0.89
C LEU A 219 2.58 -14.58 -1.98
N SER A 220 2.23 -15.58 -2.80
CA SER A 220 1.25 -15.41 -3.88
C SER A 220 -0.12 -14.98 -3.33
N GLU A 221 -0.58 -15.62 -2.26
CA GLU A 221 -1.82 -15.29 -1.58
C GLU A 221 -1.78 -13.87 -0.99
N MET A 222 -0.73 -13.53 -0.24
CA MET A 222 -0.61 -12.20 0.38
C MET A 222 -0.57 -11.10 -0.68
N LEU A 223 0.19 -11.28 -1.78
CA LEU A 223 0.19 -10.35 -2.91
C LEU A 223 -1.23 -10.19 -3.49
N THR A 224 -1.92 -11.30 -3.74
CA THR A 224 -3.29 -11.32 -4.28
C THR A 224 -4.25 -10.55 -3.38
N MET A 225 -4.12 -10.70 -2.07
CA MET A 225 -4.89 -9.96 -1.06
C MET A 225 -4.47 -8.49 -0.92
N GLY A 226 -3.54 -8.00 -1.74
CA GLY A 226 -3.09 -6.61 -1.77
C GLY A 226 -2.04 -6.26 -0.72
N ILE A 227 -1.34 -7.25 -0.15
CA ILE A 227 -0.17 -7.00 0.69
C ILE A 227 1.01 -6.61 -0.19
N ARG A 228 1.51 -5.41 0.04
CA ARG A 228 2.64 -4.85 -0.71
C ARG A 228 3.96 -5.41 -0.19
N VAL A 229 4.71 -6.08 -1.06
CA VAL A 229 6.02 -6.66 -0.73
C VAL A 229 7.07 -5.98 -1.63
N PRO A 230 7.94 -5.10 -1.09
CA PRO A 230 8.93 -4.40 -1.89
C PRO A 230 9.99 -5.36 -2.42
N PHE A 231 10.49 -5.06 -3.62
CA PHE A 231 11.66 -5.71 -4.17
C PHE A 231 12.91 -5.13 -3.51
N ARG A 232 13.41 -5.81 -2.47
CA ARG A 232 14.71 -5.52 -1.87
C ARG A 232 15.61 -6.72 -2.12
N LEU A 233 16.59 -6.55 -2.99
CA LEU A 233 17.73 -7.47 -3.02
C LEU A 233 18.56 -7.15 -1.78
N VAL A 234 18.79 -8.14 -0.93
CA VAL A 234 19.60 -7.94 0.28
C VAL A 234 21.01 -7.52 -0.15
N SER A 235 21.33 -6.25 0.04
CA SER A 235 22.72 -5.79 0.03
C SER A 235 23.28 -6.19 1.39
N CYS A 236 24.04 -7.28 1.44
CA CYS A 236 24.68 -7.76 2.66
C CYS A 236 25.73 -6.76 3.13
N LEU A 237 25.33 -5.70 3.85
CA LEU A 237 26.24 -5.02 4.76
C LEU A 237 26.32 -5.87 6.03
N ALA A 238 27.48 -6.51 6.18
CA ALA A 238 27.84 -7.35 7.29
C ALA A 238 27.75 -6.59 8.62
N HIS A 239 26.61 -6.69 9.32
CA HIS A 239 26.59 -6.50 10.76
C HIS A 239 26.99 -7.83 11.41
N LYS A 240 28.22 -7.87 11.89
CA LYS A 240 28.74 -8.91 12.80
C LYS A 240 27.92 -8.86 14.09
N THR A 241 26.82 -9.61 14.15
CA THR A 241 26.23 -10.26 15.34
C THR A 241 24.85 -10.81 14.94
N GLY A 242 24.70 -12.14 14.93
CA GLY A 242 23.41 -12.82 14.74
C GLY A 242 23.01 -13.07 13.29
N GLY A 243 23.65 -14.04 12.64
CA GLY A 243 23.36 -14.42 11.25
C GLY A 243 21.94 -14.92 11.03
N CYS A 244 21.21 -14.28 10.12
CA CYS A 244 20.00 -14.84 9.53
C CYS A 244 20.39 -16.02 8.63
N ARG A 245 19.96 -17.24 8.98
CA ARG A 245 20.23 -18.50 8.27
C ARG A 245 19.56 -18.60 6.88
N CYS A 246 19.09 -17.48 6.33
CA CYS A 246 18.41 -17.42 5.04
C CYS A 246 19.34 -17.05 3.88
N CYS A 247 20.59 -16.72 4.17
CA CYS A 247 21.50 -16.08 3.22
C CYS A 247 22.64 -17.02 2.79
N ALA A 248 22.34 -17.98 1.92
CA ALA A 248 23.36 -18.63 1.10
C ALA A 248 22.96 -18.44 -0.36
N VAL A 249 23.63 -17.53 -1.08
CA VAL A 249 23.49 -17.35 -2.53
C VAL A 249 24.76 -17.89 -3.20
N PRO A 250 24.69 -18.70 -4.26
CA PRO A 250 25.87 -19.08 -5.05
C PRO A 250 26.49 -17.83 -5.67
N ARG A 251 27.83 -17.73 -5.64
CA ARG A 251 28.56 -16.57 -6.19
C ARG A 251 28.31 -16.47 -7.70
N GLY A 252 27.81 -15.33 -8.16
CA GLY A 252 27.83 -14.95 -9.57
C GLY A 252 26.52 -14.38 -10.10
N ALA A 253 26.14 -13.17 -9.70
CA ALA A 253 25.25 -12.29 -10.47
C ALA A 253 25.22 -10.90 -9.82
N GLN A 254 26.22 -10.06 -10.13
CA GLN A 254 26.18 -8.65 -9.79
C GLN A 254 25.71 -7.90 -11.04
N GLN A 255 24.41 -7.62 -11.11
CA GLN A 255 23.83 -6.66 -12.05
C GLN A 255 22.78 -5.82 -11.32
N SER A 256 22.94 -4.50 -11.38
CA SER A 256 21.98 -3.54 -10.85
C SER A 256 20.69 -3.59 -11.66
N TRP A 257 19.60 -4.07 -11.06
CA TRP A 257 18.29 -4.07 -11.71
C TRP A 257 17.33 -3.14 -10.97
N SER A 258 16.88 -2.11 -11.68
CA SER A 258 15.76 -1.23 -11.32
C SER A 258 14.42 -1.95 -11.52
N SER A 259 13.36 -1.39 -10.94
CA SER A 259 11.97 -1.87 -10.93
C SER A 259 11.31 -2.11 -12.30
N THR A 260 12.06 -1.92 -13.39
CA THR A 260 11.64 -1.83 -14.79
C THR A 260 11.20 -3.17 -15.42
N ALA A 261 11.30 -4.31 -14.72
CA ALA A 261 10.99 -5.63 -15.32
C ALA A 261 9.51 -6.04 -15.30
N LEU A 262 8.60 -5.21 -14.78
CA LEU A 262 7.18 -5.58 -14.61
C LEU A 262 6.24 -4.68 -15.44
N ARG A 263 6.09 -5.04 -16.73
CA ARG A 263 4.86 -4.98 -17.56
C ARG A 263 4.76 -3.91 -18.64
N SER A 264 4.13 -4.35 -19.73
CA SER A 264 3.36 -3.52 -20.66
C SER A 264 2.21 -4.37 -21.23
N SER A 265 0.97 -3.97 -20.96
CA SER A 265 -0.23 -4.31 -21.77
C SER A 265 -1.47 -3.76 -21.06
N SER A 266 -1.68 -2.45 -21.19
CA SER A 266 -3.01 -1.85 -20.99
C SER A 266 -3.29 -0.68 -21.91
N CYS A 267 -2.32 -0.20 -22.69
CA CYS A 267 -2.58 0.81 -23.70
C CYS A 267 -3.00 0.06 -24.97
N ASN A 268 -4.30 -0.17 -25.15
CA ASN A 268 -4.86 -0.53 -26.46
C ASN A 268 -4.91 0.79 -27.26
N GLU A 269 -4.02 0.95 -28.22
CA GLU A 269 -4.25 1.86 -29.34
C GLU A 269 -5.06 1.09 -30.38
N GLU A 270 -6.23 1.61 -30.73
CA GLU A 270 -6.96 1.17 -31.91
C GLU A 270 -6.11 1.48 -33.15
N GLY A 271 -5.79 0.44 -33.93
CA GLY A 271 -5.41 0.57 -35.33
C GLY A 271 -3.95 0.93 -35.62
N LYS A 272 -3.08 -0.09 -35.73
CA LYS A 272 -2.31 -0.45 -36.95
C LYS A 272 -1.27 -1.51 -36.60
N GLY A 273 -1.25 -2.59 -37.38
CA GLY A 273 -0.39 -3.75 -37.15
C GLY A 273 1.10 -3.42 -37.29
N VAL A 274 1.86 -3.74 -36.25
CA VAL A 274 3.29 -4.05 -36.35
C VAL A 274 3.55 -5.25 -35.44
N GLN A 275 3.73 -6.42 -36.03
CA GLN A 275 4.30 -7.57 -35.33
C GLN A 275 5.77 -7.24 -35.02
N LYS A 276 6.07 -6.94 -33.76
CA LYS A 276 7.45 -7.00 -33.25
C LYS A 276 7.52 -8.02 -32.13
N ALA A 277 8.24 -9.11 -32.40
CA ALA A 277 8.51 -10.19 -31.47
C ALA A 277 9.13 -9.64 -30.18
N ARG A 278 8.40 -9.79 -29.07
CA ARG A 278 8.71 -9.22 -27.77
C ARG A 278 9.57 -10.23 -26.99
N LYS A 279 10.85 -9.91 -26.77
CA LYS A 279 11.70 -10.70 -25.86
C LYS A 279 11.14 -10.56 -24.43
N ARG A 280 10.41 -11.57 -23.98
CA ARG A 280 9.93 -11.69 -22.59
C ARG A 280 11.15 -11.94 -21.70
N THR A 281 11.32 -11.16 -20.64
CA THR A 281 12.36 -11.45 -19.64
C THR A 281 11.97 -12.71 -18.87
N TRP A 282 12.96 -13.54 -18.52
CA TRP A 282 12.77 -14.84 -17.87
C TRP A 282 11.94 -14.73 -16.57
N TRP A 283 12.02 -13.60 -15.87
CA TRP A 283 11.25 -13.27 -14.67
C TRP A 283 9.76 -12.97 -14.90
N GLN A 284 9.42 -12.32 -16.02
CA GLN A 284 8.00 -12.17 -16.41
C GLN A 284 7.40 -13.54 -16.67
N HIS A 285 8.16 -14.46 -17.26
CA HIS A 285 7.75 -15.85 -17.41
C HIS A 285 7.61 -16.55 -16.05
N PHE A 286 8.55 -16.36 -15.12
CA PHE A 286 8.52 -17.01 -13.81
C PHE A 286 7.34 -16.56 -12.93
N VAL A 287 7.08 -15.25 -12.83
CA VAL A 287 5.92 -14.71 -12.07
C VAL A 287 4.60 -15.05 -12.76
N ILE A 288 4.55 -15.09 -14.11
CA ILE A 288 3.35 -15.51 -14.85
C ILE A 288 3.09 -17.00 -14.66
N LEU A 289 4.10 -17.87 -14.78
CA LEU A 289 3.98 -19.31 -14.56
C LEU A 289 3.57 -19.62 -13.10
N PHE A 290 4.13 -18.91 -12.13
CA PHE A 290 3.79 -19.06 -10.70
C PHE A 290 2.37 -18.59 -10.33
N VAL A 291 1.91 -17.45 -10.86
CA VAL A 291 0.59 -16.88 -10.50
C VAL A 291 -0.56 -17.51 -11.30
N THR A 292 -0.31 -18.02 -12.51
CA THR A 292 -1.37 -18.63 -13.36
C THR A 292 -1.53 -20.13 -13.18
N GLY A 293 -0.78 -20.77 -12.26
CA GLY A 293 -0.89 -22.20 -11.99
C GLY A 293 -0.54 -23.10 -13.18
N LYS A 294 0.15 -22.57 -14.19
CA LYS A 294 0.67 -23.37 -15.32
C LYS A 294 2.11 -23.75 -15.00
N MET A 295 2.28 -24.83 -14.23
CA MET A 295 3.44 -25.72 -14.36
C MET A 295 2.99 -26.96 -15.13
#